data_AF-A0A705WXP6-F1
#
_entry.id   AF-A0A705WXP6-F1
#
_cell.length_a   1.000
_cell.length_b   1.000
_cell.length_c   1.000
_cell.angle_alpha   90.00
_cell.angle_beta   90.00
_cell.angle_gamma   90.00
#
_symmetry.space_group_name_H-M   'P 1'
#
loop_
_entity.id
_entity.type
_entity.pdbx_description
1 polymer ?
#
loop_
_entity_poly.entity_id
_entity_poly.type
_entity_poly.pdbx_seq_one_letter_code
_entity_poly.pdbx_strand_id
1 'polypeptide(L)' 'MTALLELCNVSRSYPSGEEQVAVLKDISLQIHAGEMVAIVGV' A
#
# COMPACT_ATOMS: atom_id res chain seq x y z
N MET A 1 -11.08 -2.60 -18.55
CA MET A 1 -11.76 -2.20 -17.31
C MET A 1 -10.75 -1.37 -16.53
N THR A 2 -11.05 -0.12 -16.20
CA THR A 2 -10.11 0.78 -15.51
C THR A 2 -10.29 0.61 -14.01
N ALA A 3 -9.21 0.45 -13.24
CA ALA A 3 -9.26 0.41 -11.79
C ALA A 3 -9.78 1.75 -11.24
N LEU A 4 -10.60 1.71 -10.19
CA LEU A 4 -11.08 2.92 -9.52
C LEU A 4 -9.99 3.53 -8.65
N LEU A 5 -9.21 2.67 -7.99
CA LEU A 5 -8.02 3.03 -7.23
C LEU A 5 -6.85 2.18 -7.70
N GLU A 6 -5.70 2.81 -7.88
CA GLU A 6 -4.47 2.15 -8.28
C GLU A 6 -3.30 2.66 -7.44
N LEU A 7 -2.58 1.74 -6.83
CA LEU A 7 -1.34 1.95 -6.11
C LEU A 7 -0.25 1.23 -6.89
N CYS A 8 0.81 1.95 -7.26
CA CYS A 8 1.96 1.40 -7.98
C CYS A 8 3.22 1.62 -7.16
N ASN A 9 3.85 0.53 -6.72
CA ASN A 9 5.12 0.52 -5.99
C ASN A 9 5.13 1.50 -4.81
N VAL A 10 4.03 1.51 -4.04
CA VAL A 10 3.88 2.41 -2.89
C VAL A 10 4.74 1.90 -1.74
N SER A 11 5.69 2.74 -1.34
CA SER A 11 6.61 2.50 -0.24
C SER A 11 6.49 3.61 0.79
N ARG A 12 6.61 3.25 2.07
CA ARG A 12 6.57 4.21 3.17
C ARG A 12 7.58 3.82 4.22
N SER A 13 8.42 4.78 4.60
CA SER A 13 9.38 4.65 5.68
C SER A 13 9.15 5.72 6.73
N TYR A 14 9.48 5.40 7.97
CA TYR A 14 9.50 6.33 9.10
C TYR A 14 10.87 6.31 9.77
N PRO A 15 11.33 7.46 10.30
CA PRO A 15 12.56 7.49 11.08
C PRO A 15 12.38 6.73 12.39
N SER A 16 13.41 5.97 12.77
CA SER A 16 13.52 5.25 14.03
C SER A 16 14.91 5.51 14.60
N GLY A 17 15.05 6.64 15.29
CA GLY A 17 16.36 7.17 15.69
C GLY A 17 17.16 7.61 14.47
N GLU A 18 18.37 7.06 14.32
CA GLU A 18 19.27 7.35 13.20
C GLU A 18 18.95 6.53 11.93
N GLU A 19 18.06 5.54 12.03
CA GLU A 19 17.73 4.63 10.92
C GLU A 19 16.35 4.92 10.31
N GLN A 20 16.17 4.53 9.05
CA GLN A 20 14.87 4.55 8.36
C GLN A 20 14.26 3.16 8.39
N VAL A 21 13.03 3.04 8.91
CA VAL A 21 12.30 1.78 8.94
C VAL A 21 11.23 1.79 7.86
N ALA A 22 11.37 0.91 6.86
CA ALA A 22 10.38 0.71 5.82
C ALA A 22 9.19 -0.10 6.36
N VAL A 23 8.03 0.55 6.49
CA VAL A 23 6.78 -0.06 6.98
C VAL A 23 5.87 -0.54 5.86
N LEU A 24 5.91 0.10 4.69
CA LEU A 24 5.32 -0.40 3.45
C LEU A 24 6.45 -0.59 2.45
N LYS A 25 6.53 -1.78 1.85
CA LYS A 25 7.60 -2.18 0.95
C LYS A 25 6.99 -2.56 -0.41
N ASP A 26 7.04 -1.62 -1.33
CA ASP A 26 6.68 -1.75 -2.74
C ASP A 26 5.31 -2.40 -2.98
N ILE A 27 4.29 -1.83 -2.33
CA ILE A 27 2.92 -2.32 -2.44
C ILE A 27 2.30 -1.83 -3.75
N SER A 28 1.85 -2.77 -4.58
CA SER A 28 1.02 -2.50 -5.75
C SER A 28 -0.36 -3.13 -5.57
N LEU A 29 -1.41 -2.34 -5.74
CA LEU A 29 -2.81 -2.76 -5.52
C LEU A 29 -3.74 -2.03 -6.48
N GLN A 30 -4.70 -2.75 -7.04
CA GLN A 30 -5.79 -2.18 -7.83
C GLN A 30 -7.12 -2.55 -7.17
N ILE A 31 -8.04 -1.58 -7.09
CA ILE A 31 -9.41 -1.80 -6.59
C ILE A 31 -10.37 -1.31 -7.65
N HIS A 32 -11.34 -2.15 -8.02
CA HIS A 32 -12.34 -1.83 -9.04
C HIS A 32 -13.63 -1.29 -8.41
N ALA A 33 -14.41 -0.55 -9.21
CA ALA A 33 -15.70 -0.06 -8.75
C ALA A 33 -16.65 -1.22 -8.38
N GLY A 34 -17.23 -1.17 -7.18
CA GLY A 34 -18.12 -2.22 -6.66
C GLY A 34 -17.40 -3.39 -5.97
N GLU A 35 -16.07 -3.38 -5.93
CA GLU A 35 -15.28 -4.38 -5.21
C GLU A 35 -15.28 -4.11 -3.70
N MET A 36 -15.55 -5.13 -2.89
CA MET A 36 -15.43 -5.06 -1.43
C MET A 36 -14.10 -5.68 -1.01
N VAL A 37 -13.19 -4.86 -0.49
CA VAL A 37 -11.84 -5.26 -0.11
C VAL A 37 -11.65 -5.10 1.40
N ALA A 38 -11.00 -6.08 2.03
CA ALA A 38 -10.57 -6.00 3.43
C ALA A 38 -9.04 -6.03 3.50
N ILE A 39 -8.47 -5.14 4.32
CA ILE A 39 -7.05 -5.15 4.65
C ILE A 39 -6.92 -5.74 6.05
N VAL A 40 -6.15 -6.83 6.17
CA VAL A 40 -5.94 -7.54 7.43
C VAL A 40 -4.45 -7.55 7.75
N GLY A 41 -4.11 -7.24 9.00
CA GLY A 41 -2.75 -7.29 9.53
C GLY A 41 -2.72 -8.05 10.86
N VAL A 42 -1.53 -8.55 11.21
CA VAL A 42 -1.24 -9.22 12.49
C VAL A 42 -0.56 -8.29 13.47
#